data_AF-A0A0T6B1E2-F1
#
_entry.id   AF-A0A0T6B1E2-F1
#
_cell.length_a   1.000
_cell.length_b   1.000
_cell.length_c   1.000
_cell.angle_alpha   90.00
_cell.angle_beta   90.00
_cell.angle_gamma   90.00
#
_symmetry.space_group_name_H-M   'P 1'
#
loop_
_entity.id
_entity.type
_entity.pdbx_description
1 polymer ?
#
loop_
_entity_poly.entity_id
_entity_poly.type
_entity_poly.pdbx_seq_one_letter_code
_entity_poly.pdbx_strand_id
1 'polypeptide(L)'
;MENLNHAHYFPMPSQGNVNTISFLELVNGTIKIIVSCLKRQVFCLEYLEKSGSNLIPSVKEIFFTYIPTSAEIITLNAFNKSQDKNDFVIGITIIKNSKDINAMETYLNIYSEYEENGEFNIESVAQNCLNVKLSFIPHFHGHTELIEWRNDDIINRESPKCQL
;
A
#
# COMPACT_ATOMS: atom_id res chain seq x y z
N MET A 1 -8.41 9.39 30.26
CA MET A 1 -8.11 8.68 28.99
C MET A 1 -9.33 7.88 28.56
N GLU A 2 -10.51 8.51 28.41
CA GLU A 2 -11.80 7.79 28.23
C GLU A 2 -12.44 7.94 26.85
N ASN A 3 -11.74 8.48 25.85
CA ASN A 3 -12.33 8.75 24.52
C ASN A 3 -11.71 7.93 23.38
N LEU A 4 -11.26 6.71 23.64
CA LEU A 4 -10.69 5.82 22.61
C LEU A 4 -11.70 4.70 22.26
N ASN A 5 -12.97 5.07 22.02
CA ASN A 5 -14.07 4.13 21.79
C ASN A 5 -14.12 3.53 20.38
N HIS A 6 -13.28 3.99 19.44
CA HIS A 6 -13.29 3.56 18.04
C HIS A 6 -11.92 3.10 17.53
N ALA A 7 -11.09 2.49 18.39
CA ALA A 7 -9.90 1.80 17.92
C ALA A 7 -10.27 0.40 17.41
N HIS A 8 -9.88 0.11 16.18
CA HIS A 8 -9.93 -1.24 15.63
C HIS A 8 -8.52 -1.79 15.51
N TYR A 9 -8.34 -3.00 16.00
CA TYR A 9 -7.10 -3.74 15.91
C TYR A 9 -7.39 -5.07 15.21
N PHE A 10 -6.42 -5.56 14.44
CA PHE A 10 -6.47 -6.91 13.90
C PHE A 10 -5.14 -7.60 14.21
N PRO A 11 -5.17 -8.87 14.65
CA PRO A 11 -3.94 -9.60 14.91
C PRO A 11 -3.26 -9.93 13.58
N MET A 12 -1.97 -9.64 13.48
CA MET A 12 -1.16 -10.05 12.34
C MET A 12 -0.53 -11.42 12.61
N PRO A 13 -0.45 -12.31 11.61
CA PRO A 13 0.06 -13.68 11.76
C PRO A 13 1.56 -13.76 12.09
N SER A 14 2.29 -12.65 12.01
CA SER A 14 3.64 -12.54 12.53
C SER A 14 3.75 -11.29 13.39
N GLN A 15 4.44 -11.37 14.54
CA GLN A 15 4.82 -10.20 15.35
C GLN A 15 5.89 -9.33 14.66
N GLY A 16 6.18 -9.59 13.39
CA GLY A 16 7.15 -8.88 12.58
C GLY A 16 6.56 -7.58 12.05
N ASN A 17 7.29 -6.50 12.30
CA ASN A 17 7.01 -5.12 11.95
C ASN A 17 6.24 -4.95 10.63
N VAL A 18 5.26 -4.04 10.65
CA VAL A 18 4.75 -3.44 9.41
C VAL A 18 5.93 -2.83 8.67
N ASN A 19 6.23 -3.36 7.48
CA ASN A 19 7.37 -2.89 6.69
C ASN A 19 7.03 -1.61 5.96
N THR A 20 5.85 -1.56 5.33
CA THR A 20 5.35 -0.39 4.61
C THR A 20 3.84 -0.30 4.63
N ILE A 21 3.35 0.94 4.53
CA ILE A 21 1.93 1.31 4.49
C ILE A 21 1.72 2.23 3.28
N SER A 22 0.61 2.08 2.56
CA SER A 22 0.16 3.05 1.57
C SER A 22 -1.34 3.33 1.70
N PHE A 23 -1.74 4.55 1.38
CA PHE A 23 -3.13 4.98 1.41
C PHE A 23 -3.70 4.99 0.00
N LEU A 24 -4.93 4.53 -0.14
CA LEU A 24 -5.72 4.57 -1.36
C LEU A 24 -6.94 5.45 -1.08
N GLU A 25 -6.84 6.71 -1.49
CA GLU A 25 -7.94 7.68 -1.36
C GLU A 25 -8.81 7.63 -2.62
N LEU A 26 -9.99 7.02 -2.49
CA LEU A 26 -10.95 6.94 -3.58
C LEU A 26 -11.58 8.31 -3.81
N VAL A 27 -12.06 8.54 -5.04
CA VAL A 27 -12.67 9.82 -5.45
C VAL A 27 -13.94 10.20 -4.69
N ASN A 28 -14.58 9.23 -4.03
CA ASN A 28 -15.72 9.45 -3.14
C ASN A 28 -15.32 9.83 -1.70
N GLY A 29 -14.02 10.00 -1.42
CA GLY A 29 -13.47 10.30 -0.10
C GLY A 29 -13.26 9.08 0.80
N THR A 30 -13.61 7.86 0.35
CA THR A 30 -13.30 6.63 1.09
C THR A 30 -11.80 6.38 1.08
N ILE A 31 -11.21 6.14 2.26
CA ILE A 31 -9.80 5.77 2.39
C ILE A 31 -9.70 4.28 2.65
N LYS A 32 -8.90 3.59 1.83
CA LYS A 32 -8.40 2.24 2.13
C LYS A 32 -6.91 2.31 2.46
N ILE A 33 -6.45 1.44 3.34
CA ILE A 33 -5.05 1.38 3.75
C ILE A 33 -4.52 0.01 3.39
N ILE A 34 -3.42 -0.04 2.65
CA ILE A 34 -2.71 -1.28 2.36
C ILE A 34 -1.44 -1.35 3.19
N VAL A 35 -1.25 -2.48 3.84
CA VAL A 35 -0.15 -2.72 4.77
C VAL A 35 0.56 -4.00 4.38
N SER A 36 1.87 -3.91 4.15
CA SER A 36 2.71 -5.09 3.91
C SER A 36 3.47 -5.48 5.17
N CYS A 37 3.53 -6.77 5.47
CA CYS A 37 4.33 -7.32 6.54
C CYS A 37 5.38 -8.30 6.03
N LEU A 38 6.22 -8.76 6.95
CA LEU A 38 7.14 -9.86 6.68
C LEU A 38 6.40 -11.08 6.11
N LYS A 39 7.11 -11.88 5.30
CA LYS A 39 6.57 -13.09 4.64
C LYS A 39 5.53 -12.86 3.52
N ARG A 40 5.55 -11.68 2.88
CA ARG A 40 4.80 -11.34 1.66
C ARG A 40 3.31 -11.04 1.85
N GLN A 41 2.87 -10.92 3.09
CA GLN A 41 1.46 -10.71 3.37
C GLN A 41 1.14 -9.24 3.21
N VAL A 42 0.09 -8.95 2.44
CA VAL A 42 -0.44 -7.61 2.26
C VAL A 42 -1.88 -7.62 2.73
N PHE A 43 -2.24 -6.68 3.60
CA PHE A 43 -3.59 -6.53 4.13
C PHE A 43 -4.18 -5.22 3.64
N CYS A 44 -5.43 -5.24 3.22
CA CYS A 44 -6.25 -4.06 2.95
C CYS A 44 -7.19 -3.84 4.13
N LEU A 45 -7.11 -2.65 4.71
CA LEU A 45 -7.99 -2.16 5.75
C LEU A 45 -8.93 -1.12 5.14
N GLU A 46 -10.22 -1.26 5.41
CA GLU A 46 -11.24 -0.33 4.95
C GLU A 46 -12.35 -0.20 6.00
N TYR A 47 -13.11 0.88 5.93
CA TYR A 47 -14.39 0.97 6.62
C TYR A 47 -15.51 0.77 5.61
N LEU A 48 -16.36 -0.21 5.88
CA LEU A 48 -17.56 -0.47 5.11
C LEU A 48 -18.71 0.34 5.72
N GLU A 49 -19.47 1.04 4.88
CA GLU A 49 -20.69 1.71 5.31
C GLU A 49 -21.85 0.71 5.29
N LYS A 50 -22.50 0.52 6.44
CA LYS A 50 -23.77 -0.22 6.51
C LYS A 50 -24.92 0.77 6.54
N SER A 51 -26.04 0.41 5.91
CA SER A 51 -27.28 1.20 5.88
C SER A 51 -27.61 1.75 7.28
N GLY A 52 -27.56 3.07 7.45
CA GLY A 52 -27.77 3.74 8.74
C GLY A 52 -26.52 4.30 9.43
N SER A 53 -25.52 4.78 8.67
CA SER A 53 -24.37 5.57 9.16
C SER A 53 -23.39 4.88 10.13
N ASN A 54 -23.42 3.54 10.19
CA ASN A 54 -22.46 2.78 10.99
C ASN A 54 -21.30 2.31 10.12
N LEU A 55 -20.09 2.78 10.44
CA LEU A 55 -18.85 2.31 9.82
C LEU A 55 -18.41 1.00 10.48
N ILE A 56 -18.17 -0.01 9.66
CA ILE A 56 -17.69 -1.32 10.11
C ILE A 56 -16.27 -1.49 9.58
N PRO A 57 -15.25 -1.66 10.45
CA PRO A 57 -13.92 -1.97 9.99
C PRO A 57 -13.91 -3.32 9.28
N SER A 58 -13.19 -3.41 8.18
CA SER A 58 -12.92 -4.65 7.45
C SER A 58 -11.43 -4.75 7.19
N VAL A 59 -10.88 -5.93 7.40
CA VAL A 59 -9.49 -6.25 7.09
C VAL A 59 -9.48 -7.51 6.25
N LYS A 60 -8.83 -7.44 5.09
CA LYS A 60 -8.72 -8.54 4.12
C LYS A 60 -7.28 -8.75 3.72
N GLU A 61 -6.84 -10.00 3.63
CA GLU A 61 -5.55 -10.33 3.03
C GLU A 61 -5.68 -10.28 1.50
N ILE A 62 -4.76 -9.58 0.83
CA ILE A 62 -4.73 -9.40 -0.61
C ILE A 62 -3.57 -10.21 -1.19
N PHE A 63 -3.89 -11.06 -2.17
CA PHE A 63 -2.92 -11.92 -2.82
C PHE A 63 -2.47 -11.31 -4.14
N PHE A 64 -1.30 -10.66 -4.11
CA PHE A 64 -0.64 -10.14 -5.31
C PHE A 64 0.05 -11.26 -6.09
N THR A 65 -0.18 -11.31 -7.40
CA THR A 65 0.47 -12.26 -8.30
C THR A 65 1.96 -11.97 -8.43
N TYR A 66 2.76 -12.94 -8.86
CA TYR A 66 4.20 -12.78 -9.09
C TYR A 66 5.03 -12.36 -7.87
N ILE A 67 4.60 -12.71 -6.65
CA ILE A 67 5.42 -12.63 -5.44
C ILE A 67 5.85 -14.05 -4.99
N PRO A 68 7.07 -14.52 -5.35
CA PRO A 68 7.53 -15.89 -5.05
C PRO A 68 7.60 -16.20 -3.56
N THR A 69 7.53 -17.48 -3.17
CA THR A 69 7.57 -17.92 -1.76
C THR A 69 8.82 -17.56 -0.99
N SER A 70 9.96 -17.48 -1.68
CA SER A 70 11.24 -17.10 -1.10
C SER A 70 11.52 -15.60 -1.16
N ALA A 71 10.55 -14.78 -1.56
CA ALA A 71 10.74 -13.34 -1.69
C ALA A 71 10.33 -12.59 -0.41
N GLU A 72 10.96 -11.45 -0.18
CA GLU A 72 10.62 -10.51 0.88
C GLU A 72 10.14 -9.19 0.27
N ILE A 73 9.05 -8.63 0.81
CA ILE A 73 8.57 -7.31 0.42
C ILE A 73 9.40 -6.26 1.15
N ILE A 74 10.03 -5.37 0.39
CA ILE A 74 10.87 -4.28 0.90
C ILE A 74 10.07 -2.99 0.95
N THR A 75 9.35 -2.67 -0.12
CA THR A 75 8.50 -1.48 -0.19
C THR A 75 7.19 -1.77 -0.89
N LEU A 76 6.14 -1.09 -0.45
CA LEU A 76 4.84 -1.03 -1.07
C LEU A 76 4.39 0.43 -1.11
N ASN A 77 4.00 0.89 -2.29
CA ASN A 77 3.50 2.24 -2.53
C ASN A 77 2.36 2.16 -3.56
N ALA A 78 1.42 3.09 -3.48
CA ALA A 78 0.33 3.20 -4.42
C ALA A 78 -0.04 4.66 -4.66
N PHE A 79 -0.50 4.95 -5.87
CA PHE A 79 -1.02 6.26 -6.23
C PHE A 79 -2.18 6.13 -7.21
N ASN A 80 -3.05 7.13 -7.25
CA ASN A 80 -4.12 7.23 -8.25
C ASN A 80 -3.61 8.02 -9.46
N LYS A 81 -3.72 7.44 -10.67
CA LYS A 81 -3.37 8.12 -11.93
C LYS A 81 -4.38 9.18 -12.34
N SER A 82 -5.61 9.07 -11.86
CA SER A 82 -6.73 9.94 -12.21
C SER A 82 -7.12 10.85 -11.04
N GLN A 83 -7.69 12.02 -11.36
CA GLN A 83 -8.25 12.95 -10.37
C GLN A 83 -9.75 12.71 -10.13
N ASP A 84 -10.42 12.09 -11.09
CA ASP A 84 -11.87 11.95 -11.17
C ASP A 84 -12.35 10.48 -11.15
N LYS A 85 -11.41 9.52 -11.22
CA LYS A 85 -11.67 8.08 -11.22
C LYS A 85 -10.72 7.36 -10.27
N ASN A 86 -11.07 6.12 -9.91
CA ASN A 86 -10.25 5.25 -9.06
C ASN A 86 -9.27 4.42 -9.91
N ASP A 87 -8.31 5.06 -10.57
CA ASP A 87 -7.33 4.42 -11.45
C ASP A 87 -5.97 4.24 -10.75
N PHE A 88 -5.91 3.28 -9.82
CA PHE A 88 -4.73 3.09 -8.98
C PHE A 88 -3.63 2.25 -9.65
N VAL A 89 -2.39 2.65 -9.34
CA VAL A 89 -1.18 1.86 -9.58
C VAL A 89 -0.58 1.51 -8.23
N ILE A 90 -0.24 0.24 -8.03
CA ILE A 90 0.41 -0.26 -6.82
C ILE A 90 1.78 -0.80 -7.22
N GLY A 91 2.85 -0.26 -6.65
CA GLY A 91 4.21 -0.75 -6.79
C GLY A 91 4.62 -1.54 -5.56
N ILE A 92 5.08 -2.78 -5.75
CA ILE A 92 5.65 -3.63 -4.69
C ILE A 92 7.07 -4.00 -5.08
N THR A 93 8.05 -3.57 -4.29
CA THR A 93 9.43 -4.03 -4.45
C THR A 93 9.67 -5.29 -3.65
N ILE A 94 10.23 -6.30 -4.29
CA ILE A 94 10.61 -7.55 -3.67
C ILE A 94 12.10 -7.85 -3.85
N ILE A 95 12.70 -8.47 -2.84
CA ILE A 95 14.01 -9.12 -2.95
C ILE A 95 13.80 -10.61 -2.87
N LYS A 96 14.50 -11.37 -3.73
CA LYS A 96 14.54 -12.83 -3.65
C LYS A 96 15.99 -13.30 -3.64
N ASN A 97 16.26 -14.31 -2.83
CA ASN A 97 17.56 -15.00 -2.86
C ASN A 97 17.72 -15.69 -4.23
N SER A 98 18.80 -15.40 -4.94
CA SER A 98 19.19 -16.20 -6.11
C SER A 98 19.65 -17.58 -5.67
N LYS A 99 19.68 -18.52 -6.62
CA LYS A 99 20.34 -19.82 -6.46
C LYS A 99 21.87 -19.66 -6.35
N ASP A 100 22.41 -18.55 -6.84
CA ASP A 100 23.82 -18.21 -6.68
C ASP A 100 24.06 -17.65 -5.28
N ILE A 101 25.07 -18.23 -4.61
CA ILE A 101 25.36 -18.09 -3.18
C ILE A 101 25.57 -16.63 -2.72
N ASN A 102 25.78 -15.68 -3.64
CA ASN A 102 26.04 -14.27 -3.34
C ASN A 102 25.18 -13.26 -4.15
N ALA A 103 24.11 -13.69 -4.82
CA ALA A 103 23.28 -12.78 -5.62
C ALA A 103 21.87 -12.63 -5.01
N MET A 104 21.52 -11.40 -4.62
CA MET A 104 20.14 -11.01 -4.35
C MET A 104 19.55 -10.43 -5.63
N GLU A 105 18.39 -10.89 -6.06
CA GLU A 105 17.69 -10.27 -7.18
C GLU A 105 16.56 -9.38 -6.65
N THR A 106 16.52 -8.13 -7.12
CA THR A 106 15.49 -7.16 -6.75
C THR A 106 14.55 -6.94 -7.92
N TYR A 107 13.25 -6.89 -7.65
CA TYR A 107 12.22 -6.64 -8.65
C TYR A 107 11.22 -5.60 -8.15
N LEU A 108 10.73 -4.77 -9.06
CA LEU A 108 9.55 -3.94 -8.88
C LEU A 108 8.38 -4.59 -9.63
N ASN A 109 7.35 -4.98 -8.90
CA ASN A 109 6.08 -5.41 -9.45
C ASN A 109 5.14 -4.21 -9.48
N ILE A 110 4.65 -3.86 -10.66
CA ILE A 110 3.70 -2.76 -10.88
C ILE A 110 2.35 -3.38 -11.21
N TYR A 111 1.37 -3.13 -10.35
CA TYR A 111 0.01 -3.62 -10.49
C TYR A 111 -0.90 -2.47 -10.86
N SER A 112 -1.70 -2.66 -11.90
CA SER A 112 -2.68 -1.67 -12.32
C SER A 112 -3.78 -2.34 -13.10
N GLU A 113 -5.01 -1.95 -12.81
CA GLU A 113 -6.17 -2.30 -13.61
C GLU A 113 -7.15 -1.14 -13.58
N TYR A 114 -7.75 -0.87 -14.73
CA TYR A 114 -8.75 0.17 -14.86
C TYR A 114 -10.00 -0.42 -15.49
N GLU A 115 -11.12 -0.32 -14.78
CA GLU A 115 -12.44 -0.63 -15.29
C GLU A 115 -13.24 0.66 -15.41
N GLU A 116 -13.73 0.99 -16.61
CA GLU A 116 -14.39 2.28 -16.88
C GLU A 116 -15.65 2.54 -16.03
N ASN A 117 -16.36 1.49 -15.64
CA ASN A 117 -17.64 1.57 -14.92
C ASN A 117 -17.67 0.66 -13.68
N GLY A 118 -16.52 0.13 -13.26
CA GLY A 118 -16.41 -0.78 -12.12
C GLY A 118 -16.24 -0.03 -10.81
N GLU A 119 -16.75 -0.60 -9.72
CA GLU A 119 -16.29 -0.20 -8.39
C GLU A 119 -14.81 -0.59 -8.22
N PHE A 120 -14.05 0.23 -7.49
CA PHE A 120 -12.65 -0.06 -7.26
C PHE A 120 -12.48 -1.41 -6.53
N ASN A 121 -11.83 -2.35 -7.21
CA ASN A 121 -11.57 -3.69 -6.74
C ASN A 121 -10.05 -3.94 -6.67
N ILE A 122 -9.51 -4.01 -5.46
CA ILE A 122 -8.08 -4.21 -5.25
C ILE A 122 -7.65 -5.63 -5.61
N GLU A 123 -8.53 -6.62 -5.46
CA GLU A 123 -8.26 -8.00 -5.82
C GLU A 123 -8.02 -8.14 -7.33
N SER A 124 -8.77 -7.40 -8.16
CA SER A 124 -8.56 -7.34 -9.61
C SER A 124 -7.19 -6.70 -9.93
N VAL A 125 -6.90 -5.51 -9.38
CA VAL A 125 -5.61 -4.82 -9.55
C VAL A 125 -4.43 -5.75 -9.22
N ALA A 126 -4.55 -6.52 -8.14
CA ALA A 126 -3.52 -7.45 -7.68
C ALA A 126 -3.19 -8.60 -8.67
N GLN A 127 -4.03 -8.83 -9.69
CA GLN A 127 -3.79 -9.84 -10.73
C GLN A 127 -2.97 -9.31 -11.91
N ASN A 128 -3.06 -8.02 -12.23
CA ASN A 128 -2.49 -7.41 -13.42
C ASN A 128 -1.09 -6.82 -13.17
N CYS A 129 -0.08 -7.69 -13.20
CA CYS A 129 1.29 -7.36 -12.83
C CYS A 129 2.22 -7.16 -14.05
N LEU A 130 2.95 -6.06 -14.05
CA LEU A 130 4.19 -5.86 -14.80
C LEU A 130 5.40 -6.05 -13.87
N ASN A 131 6.28 -7.00 -14.17
CA ASN A 131 7.48 -7.26 -13.38
C ASN A 131 8.72 -6.61 -14.03
N VAL A 132 9.49 -5.84 -13.26
CA VAL A 132 10.70 -5.15 -13.70
C VAL A 132 11.87 -5.53 -12.81
N LYS A 133 12.97 -6.05 -13.38
CA LYS A 133 14.20 -6.33 -12.62
C LYS A 133 14.93 -5.02 -12.34
N LEU A 134 15.33 -4.81 -11.08
CA LEU A 134 16.12 -3.66 -10.65
C LEU A 134 17.59 -4.05 -10.48
N SER A 135 18.49 -3.11 -10.77
CA SER A 135 19.93 -3.22 -10.51
C SER A 135 20.33 -2.69 -9.13
N PHE A 136 19.36 -2.24 -8.33
CA PHE A 136 19.55 -1.66 -6.99
C PHE A 136 18.38 -2.06 -6.08
N ILE A 137 18.55 -1.84 -4.77
CA ILE A 137 17.49 -2.01 -3.77
C ILE A 137 16.96 -0.62 -3.40
N PRO A 138 15.68 -0.30 -3.65
CA PRO A 138 15.09 0.96 -3.22
C PRO A 138 14.91 0.93 -1.70
N HIS A 139 15.87 1.48 -0.97
CA HIS A 139 15.81 1.67 0.49
C HIS A 139 15.04 2.95 0.84
N PHE A 140 13.79 3.09 0.40
CA PHE A 140 12.94 4.18 0.86
C PHE A 140 12.05 3.70 2.00
N HIS A 141 12.51 3.96 3.23
CA HIS A 141 11.69 3.92 4.42
C HIS A 141 11.22 5.34 4.73
N GLY A 142 10.02 5.71 4.28
CA GLY A 142 9.30 6.83 4.88
C GLY A 142 8.62 7.81 3.92
N HIS A 143 7.31 7.94 4.13
CA HIS A 143 6.50 9.13 3.89
C HIS A 143 7.07 10.31 4.68
N THR A 144 8.05 11.00 4.13
CA THR A 144 8.62 12.20 4.77
C THR A 144 7.91 13.43 4.22
N GLU A 145 6.91 13.95 4.92
CA GLU A 145 6.28 15.21 4.51
C GLU A 145 7.17 16.41 4.90
N LEU A 146 7.38 17.31 3.95
CA LEU A 146 7.91 18.63 4.24
C LEU A 146 6.75 19.47 4.81
N ILE A 147 6.84 19.81 6.09
CA ILE A 147 5.84 20.64 6.77
C ILE A 147 6.37 22.07 6.86
N GLU A 148 5.62 23.01 6.31
CA GLU A 148 5.91 24.44 6.46
C GLU A 148 5.07 25.03 7.60
N TRP A 149 5.74 25.67 8.55
CA TRP A 149 5.14 26.26 9.75
C TRP A 149 5.20 27.78 9.70
N ARG A 150 4.13 28.44 10.15
CA ARG A 150 4.12 29.89 10.43
C ARG A 150 3.34 30.15 11.70
N ASN A 151 3.98 30.77 12.69
CA ASN A 151 3.38 31.14 13.98
C ASN A 151 2.59 29.97 14.62
N ASP A 152 3.23 28.80 14.70
CA ASP A 152 2.66 27.56 15.25
C ASP A 152 1.53 26.90 14.44
N ASP A 153 1.13 27.48 13.30
CA ASP A 153 0.20 26.86 12.36
C ASP A 153 0.93 26.17 11.20
N ILE A 154 0.44 24.99 10.81
CA ILE A 154 0.88 24.30 9.59
C ILE A 154 0.21 24.97 8.40
N ILE A 155 1.00 25.60 7.53
CA ILE A 155 0.52 26.30 6.34
C ILE A 155 0.66 25.48 5.06
N ASN A 156 1.56 24.50 5.03
CA ASN A 156 1.74 23.61 3.90
C ASN A 156 2.26 22.23 4.34
N ARG A 157 1.84 21.20 3.61
CA ARG A 157 2.37 19.84 3.73
C ARG A 157 2.67 19.35 2.32
N GLU A 158 3.94 19.16 2.03
CA GLU A 158 4.38 18.63 0.75
C GLU A 158 4.90 17.22 0.95
N SER A 159 4.14 16.22 0.50
CA SER A 159 4.67 14.87 0.36
C SER A 159 5.68 14.86 -0.79
N PRO A 160 6.82 14.15 -0.67
CA PRO A 160 7.77 14.04 -1.76
C PRO A 160 7.04 13.31 -2.87
N LYS A 161 6.68 14.03 -3.94
CA LYS A 161 6.17 13.39 -5.14
C LYS A 161 7.32 12.53 -5.66
N CYS A 162 7.17 11.21 -5.66
CA CYS A 162 8.04 10.32 -6.41
C CYS A 162 7.98 10.75 -7.87
N GLN A 163 8.91 11.60 -8.30
CA GLN A 163 9.20 11.80 -9.71
C GLN A 163 9.95 10.55 -10.15
N LEU A 164 9.22 9.64 -10.78
CA LEU A 164 9.79 8.62 -11.67
C LEU A 164 9.85 9.19 -13.08
#